data_AF-A0A6L6C161-F1
#
_entry.id   AF-A0A6L6C161-F1
#
_cell.length_a   1.000
_cell.length_b   1.000
_cell.length_c   1.000
_cell.angle_alpha   90.00
_cell.angle_beta   90.00
_cell.angle_gamma   90.00
#
_symmetry.space_group_name_H-M   'P 1'
#
loop_
_entity.id
_entity.type
_entity.pdbx_description
1 polymer ?
#
loop_
_entity_poly.entity_id
_entity_poly.type
_entity_poly.pdbx_seq_one_letter_code
_entity_poly.pdbx_strand_id
1 'polypeptide(L)'
;MSTRQTLTLGNERFHVGPWHADPGIAYLTVKSNVIEPTAQGLNACVQQIRQDGYSSVITAALHPLEARPYFAAGFLEYDRLRVLSHDLGRIGMMGNSKP
;
A
#
# COMPACT_ATOMS: atom_id res chain seq x y z
N MET A 1 9.65 19.40 -1.40
CA MET A 1 8.95 18.21 -1.93
C MET A 1 9.40 17.02 -1.10
N SER A 2 8.52 16.42 -0.29
CA SER A 2 8.91 15.27 0.53
C SER A 2 9.09 14.06 -0.38
N THR A 3 10.31 13.58 -0.53
CA THR A 3 10.64 12.40 -1.34
C THR A 3 10.28 11.13 -0.59
N ARG A 4 9.85 10.10 -1.31
CA ARG A 4 9.61 8.77 -0.73
C ARG A 4 10.89 8.27 -0.06
N GLN A 5 10.79 7.89 1.21
CA GLN A 5 11.88 7.46 2.06
C GLN A 5 11.69 6.00 2.51
N THR A 6 12.76 5.39 3.00
CA THR A 6 12.72 4.06 3.61
C THR A 6 12.93 4.22 5.11
N LEU A 7 11.95 3.81 5.92
CA LEU A 7 12.07 3.71 7.36
C LEU A 7 12.50 2.29 7.72
N THR A 8 13.60 2.16 8.46
CA THR A 8 14.06 0.87 9.01
C THR A 8 13.80 0.87 10.51
N LEU A 9 12.91 -0.01 10.97
CA LEU A 9 12.45 -0.08 12.35
C LEU A 9 12.61 -1.53 12.84
N GLY A 10 13.63 -1.75 13.67
CA GLY A 10 14.07 -3.11 14.00
C GLY A 10 14.51 -3.86 12.75
N ASN A 11 13.87 -5.02 12.49
CA ASN A 11 14.15 -5.85 11.32
C ASN A 11 13.21 -5.56 10.14
N GLU A 12 12.29 -4.61 10.29
CA GLU A 12 11.26 -4.29 9.29
C GLU A 12 11.63 -3.03 8.50
N ARG A 13 11.24 -3.01 7.22
CA ARG A 13 11.49 -1.87 6.32
C ARG A 13 10.19 -1.42 5.67
N PHE A 14 9.88 -0.15 5.85
CA PHE A 14 8.71 0.50 5.29
C PHE A 14 9.14 1.56 4.29
N HIS A 15 8.41 1.66 3.18
CA HIS A 15 8.54 2.78 2.26
C HIS A 15 7.40 3.75 2.51
N VAL A 16 7.73 5.00 2.80
CA VAL A 16 6.79 6.05 3.17
C VAL A 16 7.05 7.28 2.30
N GLY A 17 6.01 7.92 1.80
CA GLY A 17 6.11 9.21 1.12
C GLY A 17 4.75 9.90 1.06
N PRO A 18 4.66 11.12 0.52
CA PRO A 18 3.38 11.78 0.37
C PRO A 18 2.46 11.00 -0.57
N TRP A 19 1.18 10.92 -0.23
CA TRP A 19 0.16 10.43 -1.13
C TRP A 19 -0.06 11.42 -2.27
N HIS A 20 -0.29 10.91 -3.48
CA HIS A 20 -0.31 11.74 -4.69
C HIS A 20 -1.46 12.75 -4.72
N ALA A 21 -2.57 12.47 -4.01
CA ALA A 21 -3.73 13.35 -3.98
C ALA A 21 -3.68 14.37 -2.82
N ASP A 22 -2.94 14.09 -1.74
CA ASP A 22 -2.76 14.99 -0.61
C ASP A 22 -1.38 14.78 0.03
N PRO A 23 -0.47 15.77 -0.02
CA PRO A 23 0.88 15.66 0.54
C PRO A 23 0.91 15.63 2.07
N GLY A 24 -0.19 15.98 2.76
CA GLY A 24 -0.34 15.84 4.20
C GLY A 24 -0.63 14.40 4.65
N ILE A 25 -0.95 13.50 3.71
CA ILE A 25 -1.22 12.09 3.97
C ILE A 25 -0.01 11.25 3.58
N ALA A 26 0.46 10.39 4.49
CA ALA A 26 1.52 9.44 4.19
C ALA A 26 0.96 8.22 3.43
N TYR A 27 1.62 7.85 2.34
CA TYR A 27 1.42 6.58 1.65
C TYR A 27 2.46 5.57 2.11
N LEU A 28 2.02 4.53 2.81
CA LEU A 28 2.85 3.46 3.36
C LEU A 28 2.77 2.20 2.49
N THR A 29 3.93 1.63 2.22
CA THR A 29 4.05 0.34 1.51
C THR A 29 5.15 -0.51 2.12
N VAL A 30 4.90 -1.81 2.21
CA VAL A 30 5.90 -2.84 2.51
C VAL A 30 6.32 -3.48 1.19
N LYS A 31 7.60 -3.82 1.05
CA LYS A 31 8.08 -4.56 -0.12
C LYS A 31 7.54 -5.99 -0.05
N SER A 32 6.90 -6.44 -1.14
CA SER A 32 6.19 -7.73 -1.29
C SER A 32 7.04 -9.01 -1.14
N ASN A 33 8.35 -8.90 -0.88
CA ASN A 33 9.25 -10.03 -0.65
C ASN A 33 9.70 -10.15 0.83
N VAL A 34 8.99 -9.49 1.74
CA VAL A 34 9.31 -9.44 3.17
C VAL A 34 8.20 -10.11 3.96
N ILE A 35 8.58 -10.72 5.09
CA ILE A 35 7.70 -11.17 6.17
C ILE A 35 6.57 -10.13 6.37
N GLU A 36 5.33 -10.62 6.51
CA GLU A 36 4.17 -9.79 6.82
C GLU A 36 4.51 -8.85 8.00
N PRO A 37 4.26 -7.54 7.89
CA PRO A 37 4.72 -6.61 8.90
C PRO A 37 4.07 -6.91 10.24
N THR A 38 4.81 -6.75 11.32
CA THR A 38 4.26 -6.95 12.65
C THR A 38 3.42 -5.74 13.06
N ALA A 39 2.40 -5.96 13.89
CA ALA A 39 1.62 -4.85 14.45
C ALA A 39 2.50 -3.86 15.24
N GLN A 40 3.55 -4.36 15.90
CA GLN A 40 4.52 -3.53 16.60
C GLN A 40 5.35 -2.67 15.64
N GLY A 41 5.85 -3.25 14.55
CA GLY A 41 6.59 -2.53 13.51
C GLY A 41 5.73 -1.46 12.84
N LEU A 42 4.47 -1.78 12.53
CA LEU A 42 3.50 -0.82 12.01
C LEU A 42 3.26 0.32 13.00
N ASN A 43 3.04 0.03 14.28
CA ASN A 43 2.86 1.06 15.31
C ASN A 43 4.07 2.01 15.39
N ALA A 44 5.29 1.47 15.40
CA ALA A 44 6.51 2.28 15.37
C ALA A 44 6.58 3.14 14.10
N CYS A 45 6.18 2.59 12.95
CA CYS A 45 6.13 3.31 11.69
C CYS A 45 5.12 4.46 11.72
N VAL A 46 3.91 4.23 12.25
CA VAL A 46 2.90 5.28 12.41
C VAL A 46 3.38 6.40 13.34
N GLN A 47 4.09 6.07 14.42
CA GLN A 47 4.68 7.10 15.29
C GLN A 47 5.72 7.95 14.55
N GLN A 48 6.59 7.33 13.75
CA GLN A 48 7.55 8.08 12.94
C GLN A 48 6.85 8.97 11.91
N ILE A 49 5.85 8.44 11.20
CA ILE A 49 5.02 9.21 10.24
C ILE A 49 4.40 10.43 10.92
N ARG A 50 3.89 10.27 12.15
CA ARG A 50 3.32 11.38 12.92
C ARG A 50 4.38 12.43 13.27
N GLN A 51 5.59 12.00 13.65
CA GLN A 51 6.70 12.91 13.95
C GLN A 51 7.18 13.68 12.71
N ASP A 52 7.08 13.06 11.53
CA ASP A 52 7.40 13.68 10.24
C ASP A 52 6.34 14.71 9.78
N GLY A 53 5.24 14.87 10.54
CA GLY A 53 4.25 15.93 10.35
C GLY A 53 3.06 15.56 9.46
N TYR A 54 2.91 14.29 9.06
CA TYR A 54 1.74 13.83 8.33
C TYR A 54 0.51 13.79 9.24
N SER A 55 -0.67 14.10 8.68
CA SER A 55 -1.95 14.12 9.41
C SER A 55 -2.61 12.74 9.49
N SER A 56 -2.32 11.87 8.53
CA SER A 56 -2.85 10.51 8.44
C SER A 56 -1.96 9.62 7.57
N VAL A 57 -2.23 8.32 7.56
CA VAL A 57 -1.52 7.33 6.76
C VAL A 57 -2.51 6.41 6.06
N ILE A 58 -2.22 6.08 4.81
CA ILE A 58 -2.94 5.08 4.02
C ILE A 58 -1.96 4.10 3.39
N THR A 59 -2.45 2.94 2.96
CA THR A 59 -1.67 1.91 2.28
C THR A 59 -2.22 1.66 0.87
N ALA A 60 -1.53 0.80 0.12
CA ALA A 60 -2.17 0.14 -1.01
C ALA A 60 -3.39 -0.67 -0.56
N ALA A 61 -4.25 -1.04 -1.51
CA ALA A 61 -5.27 -2.06 -1.28
C ALA A 61 -4.60 -3.36 -0.82
N LEU A 62 -5.13 -3.96 0.25
CA LEU A 62 -4.60 -5.20 0.82
C LEU A 62 -5.58 -6.34 0.59
N HIS A 63 -5.05 -7.54 0.38
CA HIS A 63 -5.88 -8.74 0.49
C HIS A 63 -6.34 -8.91 1.95
N PRO A 64 -7.54 -9.46 2.23
CA PRO A 64 -8.04 -9.62 3.61
C PRO A 64 -7.10 -10.38 4.56
N LEU A 65 -6.25 -11.26 4.03
CA LEU A 65 -5.22 -11.96 4.82
C LEU A 65 -4.09 -11.03 5.27
N GLU A 66 -3.67 -10.10 4.42
CA GLU A 66 -2.59 -9.14 4.66
C GLU A 66 -3.02 -7.98 5.57
N ALA A 67 -4.33 -7.73 5.67
CA ALA A 67 -4.87 -6.60 6.44
C ALA A 67 -4.85 -6.81 7.97
N ARG A 68 -4.70 -8.06 8.43
CA ARG A 68 -4.73 -8.41 9.86
C ARG A 68 -3.77 -7.60 10.75
N PRO A 69 -2.47 -7.51 10.45
CA PRO A 69 -1.53 -6.72 11.27
C PRO A 69 -1.84 -5.22 11.23
N TYR A 70 -2.41 -4.71 10.14
CA TYR A 70 -2.82 -3.31 10.03
C TYR A 70 -4.00 -3.00 10.94
N PHE A 71 -5.02 -3.85 10.97
CA PHE A 71 -6.12 -3.71 11.92
C PHE A 71 -5.63 -3.75 13.38
N ALA A 72 -4.69 -4.65 13.69
CA ALA A 72 -4.07 -4.72 15.01
C ALA A 72 -3.23 -3.47 15.37
N ALA A 73 -2.72 -2.76 14.37
CA ALA A 73 -2.05 -1.47 14.52
C ALA A 73 -3.01 -0.25 14.48
N GLY A 74 -4.33 -0.49 14.44
CA GLY A 74 -5.34 0.56 14.49
C GLY A 74 -5.71 1.19 13.14
N PHE A 75 -5.26 0.62 12.02
CA PHE A 75 -5.78 1.00 10.70
C PHE A 75 -7.25 0.60 10.59
N LEU A 76 -8.01 1.36 9.80
CA LEU A 76 -9.41 1.08 9.49
C LEU A 76 -9.58 0.91 7.97
N GLU A 77 -10.57 0.13 7.54
CA GLU A 77 -10.93 0.03 6.11
C GLU A 77 -11.38 1.42 5.63
N TYR A 78 -10.60 2.03 4.74
CA TYR A 78 -10.93 3.34 4.16
C TYR A 78 -11.88 3.19 2.97
N ASP A 79 -11.63 2.22 2.09
CA ASP A 79 -12.47 1.90 0.95
C ASP A 79 -12.37 0.41 0.58
N ARG A 80 -13.44 -0.16 0.03
CA ARG A 80 -13.50 -1.54 -0.44
C ARG A 80 -13.43 -1.58 -1.96
N LEU A 81 -12.21 -1.74 -2.46
CA LEU A 81 -11.93 -1.75 -3.89
C LEU A 81 -12.35 -3.07 -4.56
N ARG A 82 -13.00 -2.96 -5.72
CA ARG A 82 -13.31 -4.10 -6.60
C ARG A 82 -12.28 -4.13 -7.72
N VAL A 83 -11.52 -5.22 -7.79
CA VAL A 83 -10.57 -5.43 -8.88
C VAL A 83 -11.34 -5.95 -10.10
N LEU A 84 -11.28 -5.21 -11.19
CA LEU A 84 -11.78 -5.66 -12.48
C LEU A 84 -10.65 -6.40 -13.20
N SER A 85 -10.89 -7.66 -13.57
CA SER A 85 -9.98 -8.43 -14.41
C SER A 85 -10.59 -8.63 -15.79
N HIS A 86 -9.76 -8.55 -16.81
CA HIS A 86 -10.13 -8.88 -18.18
C HIS A 86 -9.02 -9.72 -18.79
N ASP A 87 -9.36 -10.92 -19.25
CA ASP A 87 -8.41 -11.81 -19.90
C ASP A 87 -8.15 -11.33 -21.34
N LEU A 88 -6.93 -10.87 -21.59
CA LEU A 88 -6.50 -10.38 -22.90
C LEU A 88 -6.14 -11.51 -23.87
N GLY A 89 -6.02 -12.76 -23.41
CA GLY A 89 -5.67 -13.93 -24.23
C GLY A 89 -6.73 -14.26 -25.30
N ARG A 90 -7.95 -13.73 -25.15
CA ARG A 90 -9.07 -13.96 -26.09
C ARG A 90 -9.23 -12.85 -27.14
N ILE A 91 -8.44 -11.77 -27.08
CA ILE A 91 -8.59 -10.60 -27.95
C ILE A 91 -7.98 -10.83 -29.36
N GLY A 92 -7.39 -12.00 -29.64
CA GLY A 92 -6.63 -12.25 -30.86
C GLY A 92 -7.14 -13.38 -31.77
N MET A 93 -8.44 -13.54 -32.02
CA MET A 93 -8.94 -14.42 -33.11
C MET A 93 -10.23 -13.88 -33.76
N MET A 94 -10.33 -12.57 -34.02
CA MET A 94 -11.42 -12.03 -34.84
C MET A 94 -10.88 -11.02 -35.87
N GLY A 95 -10.78 -11.50 -37.11
CA GLY A 95 -10.92 -10.69 -38.32
C GLY A 95 -9.64 -10.16 -38.95
N ASN A 96 -9.04 -10.95 -39.84
CA ASN A 96 -8.51 -10.37 -41.08
C ASN A 96 -8.79 -11.30 -42.25
N SER A 97 -10.08 -11.49 -42.55
CA SER A 97 -10.51 -11.96 -43.87
C SER A 97 -10.66 -10.71 -44.73
N LYS A 98 -9.68 -10.44 -45.58
CA LYS A 98 -9.82 -9.49 -46.68
C LYS A 98 -9.96 -10.31 -47.98
N PRO A 99 -10.91 -9.96 -48.88
CA PRO A 99 -11.21 -10.73 -50.09
C PRO A 99 -10.03 -10.85 -51.06
#